data_AF-A0A3D2S0G7-F1
#
_entry.id   AF-A0A3D2S0G7-F1
#
_cell.length_a   1.000
_cell.length_b   1.000
_cell.length_c   1.000
_cell.angle_alpha   90.00
_cell.angle_beta   90.00
_cell.angle_gamma   90.00
#
_symmetry.space_group_name_H-M   'P 1'
#
loop_
_entity.id
_entity.type
_entity.pdbx_description
1 polymer ?
#
loop_
_entity_poly.entity_id
_entity_poly.type
_entity_poly.pdbx_seq_one_letter_code
_entity_poly.pdbx_strand_id
1 'polypeptide(L)'
;MNISELQAKAARLKQELQETRQLLAEATHDPVTFTADLVRTRAYAFNATTRPIEEVVEGCANSLQKYGFCVIDNVIPPNQVDAIRQEIIDAQSTVQDNIQAFKDLVSSEELNEQELLATNEVELRPVRRVGHPPKPPNDIIWMPQYAQHLANPVVTAVARCVLDDHLRISQLHTRFIATSKPDGTPGDFITSKNRGRADSREWHTDWPHDLSAYGGDNPSENAGCIRQPFPDVTMCLVMIWYFTDVDENSGGTWVVPGSHKDKRNPRGPSDDIMVTAPIPGDMQVTAPAGSVYIQDSRSWHASAMHNPSGRDRVAVVNRWCPWWLAIDDYAPGGRYNMVCRPLSHSEYLALPTDLQPLMRHLCPDEQDTLQQPVLDRAKAAHLRTLWGFHQLEENPASLAQANAHIHVPAWPPES
;
A
#
# COMPACT_ATOMS: atom_id res chain seq x y z
N MET A 1 -6.74 47.01 -18.72
CA MET A 1 -6.31 45.66 -18.33
C MET A 1 -5.69 45.01 -19.55
N ASN A 2 -4.41 44.64 -19.51
CA ASN A 2 -3.75 44.01 -20.65
C ASN A 2 -4.08 42.50 -20.74
N ILE A 3 -3.69 41.83 -21.82
CA ILE A 3 -3.97 40.39 -22.04
C ILE A 3 -3.39 39.52 -20.91
N SER A 4 -2.19 39.84 -20.40
CA SER A 4 -1.55 39.11 -19.31
C SER A 4 -2.32 39.25 -17.98
N GLU A 5 -2.84 40.44 -17.68
CA GLU A 5 -3.68 40.68 -16.50
C GLU A 5 -5.04 39.95 -16.61
N LEU A 6 -5.63 39.89 -17.81
CA LEU A 6 -6.83 39.11 -18.08
C LEU A 6 -6.58 37.60 -17.91
N GLN A 7 -5.43 37.09 -18.38
CA GLN A 7 -5.03 35.69 -18.21
C GLN A 7 -4.80 35.34 -16.73
N ALA A 8 -4.10 36.19 -15.98
CA ALA A 8 -3.88 36.01 -14.55
C ALA A 8 -5.21 36.03 -13.76
N LYS A 9 -6.11 36.96 -14.10
CA LYS A 9 -7.45 37.02 -13.50
C LYS A 9 -8.28 35.77 -13.82
N ALA A 10 -8.22 35.26 -15.05
CA ALA A 10 -8.92 34.03 -15.43
C ALA A 10 -8.39 32.80 -14.68
N ALA A 11 -7.06 32.71 -14.49
CA ALA A 11 -6.45 31.65 -13.70
C ALA A 11 -6.89 31.70 -12.23
N ARG A 12 -6.86 32.89 -11.62
CA ARG A 12 -7.31 33.09 -10.23
C ARG A 12 -8.79 32.76 -10.05
N LEU A 13 -9.67 33.23 -10.94
CA LEU A 13 -11.10 32.93 -10.87
C LEU A 13 -11.40 31.43 -11.07
N LYS A 14 -10.61 30.72 -11.88
CA LYS A 14 -10.71 29.26 -11.99
C LYS A 14 -10.35 28.57 -10.69
N GLN A 15 -9.28 29.03 -10.02
CA GLN A 15 -8.88 28.53 -8.71
C GLN A 15 -9.95 28.82 -7.65
N GLU A 16 -10.42 30.07 -7.53
CA GLU A 16 -11.48 30.46 -6.60
C GLU A 16 -12.79 29.67 -6.83
N LEU A 17 -13.18 29.44 -8.09
CA LEU A 17 -14.35 28.62 -8.43
C LEU A 17 -14.15 27.15 -8.02
N GLN A 18 -12.95 26.61 -8.20
CA GLN A 18 -12.62 25.23 -7.81
C GLN A 18 -12.67 25.08 -6.29
N GLU A 19 -12.07 26.01 -5.54
CA GLU A 19 -12.15 26.07 -4.08
C GLU A 19 -13.61 26.17 -3.60
N THR A 20 -14.41 27.04 -4.21
CA THR A 20 -15.83 27.20 -3.86
C THR A 20 -16.66 25.94 -4.14
N ARG A 21 -16.41 25.26 -5.27
CA ARG A 21 -17.09 23.99 -5.59
C ARG A 21 -16.73 22.89 -4.60
N GLN A 22 -15.46 22.84 -4.18
CA GLN A 22 -14.99 21.90 -3.19
C GLN A 22 -15.67 22.15 -1.83
N LEU A 23 -15.72 23.41 -1.38
CA LEU A 23 -16.43 23.80 -0.15
C LEU A 23 -17.92 23.46 -0.23
N LEU A 24 -18.57 23.67 -1.38
CA LEU A 24 -19.97 23.32 -1.57
C LEU A 24 -20.20 21.80 -1.54
N ALA A 25 -19.33 21.01 -2.17
CA ALA A 25 -19.41 19.55 -2.15
C ALA A 25 -19.21 19.00 -0.73
N GLU A 26 -18.24 19.55 0.02
CA GLU A 26 -18.02 19.23 1.43
C GLU A 26 -19.24 19.60 2.29
N ALA A 27 -19.83 20.77 2.09
CA ALA A 27 -21.03 21.20 2.82
C ALA A 27 -22.28 20.38 2.48
N THR A 28 -22.45 19.99 1.21
CA THR A 28 -23.61 19.25 0.73
C THR A 28 -23.49 17.73 0.88
N HIS A 29 -22.30 17.24 1.22
CA HIS A 29 -21.97 15.81 1.27
C HIS A 29 -22.43 15.07 0.00
N ASP A 30 -22.32 15.69 -1.17
CA ASP A 30 -22.61 15.04 -2.45
C ASP A 30 -21.35 14.33 -2.96
N PRO A 31 -21.23 13.00 -2.75
CA PRO A 31 -20.03 12.27 -3.13
C PRO A 31 -19.87 12.19 -4.65
N VAL A 32 -20.96 12.28 -5.43
CA VAL A 32 -20.91 12.16 -6.89
C VAL A 32 -20.29 13.41 -7.51
N THR A 33 -20.76 14.60 -7.11
CA THR A 33 -20.18 15.86 -7.61
C THR A 33 -18.73 16.02 -7.17
N PHE A 34 -18.41 15.65 -5.91
CA PHE A 34 -17.04 15.66 -5.40
C PHE A 34 -16.11 14.77 -6.22
N THR A 35 -16.51 13.51 -6.44
CA THR A 35 -15.71 12.54 -7.18
C THR A 35 -15.60 12.93 -8.66
N ALA A 36 -16.65 13.47 -9.28
CA ALA A 36 -16.57 13.97 -10.66
C ALA A 36 -15.53 15.09 -10.82
N ASP A 37 -15.42 16.00 -9.86
CA ASP A 37 -14.36 17.01 -9.86
C ASP A 37 -12.97 16.39 -9.63
N LEU A 38 -12.88 15.40 -8.74
CA LEU A 38 -11.63 14.69 -8.46
C LEU A 38 -11.11 13.92 -9.68
N VAL A 39 -12.00 13.24 -10.42
CA VAL A 39 -11.69 12.58 -11.70
C VAL A 39 -11.18 13.61 -12.72
N ARG A 40 -11.90 14.73 -12.87
CA ARG A 40 -11.56 15.78 -13.84
C ARG A 40 -10.22 16.46 -13.55
N THR A 41 -9.93 16.71 -12.28
CA THR A 41 -8.75 17.48 -11.86
C THR A 41 -7.52 16.63 -11.58
N ARG A 42 -7.73 15.32 -11.30
CA ARG A 42 -6.70 14.43 -10.75
C ARG A 42 -5.95 15.07 -9.57
N ALA A 43 -6.66 15.77 -8.68
CA ALA A 43 -6.05 16.45 -7.53
C ALA A 43 -5.30 15.51 -6.56
N TYR A 44 -5.49 14.20 -6.70
CA TYR A 44 -4.77 13.15 -5.99
C TYR A 44 -3.42 12.77 -6.62
N ALA A 45 -3.08 13.29 -7.81
CA ALA A 45 -1.93 12.86 -8.59
C ALA A 45 -0.82 13.94 -8.66
N PHE A 46 0.43 13.50 -8.53
CA PHE A 46 1.61 14.35 -8.49
C PHE A 46 2.71 13.74 -9.38
N ASN A 47 3.42 14.55 -10.16
CA ASN A 47 4.41 14.02 -11.10
C ASN A 47 5.82 14.13 -10.52
N ALA A 48 6.48 12.96 -10.36
CA ALA A 48 7.81 12.83 -9.74
C ALA A 48 8.93 13.56 -10.48
N THR A 49 8.75 13.89 -11.77
CA THR A 49 9.79 14.48 -12.63
C THR A 49 9.66 15.99 -12.81
N THR A 50 8.51 16.57 -12.45
CA THR A 50 8.19 17.98 -12.75
C THR A 50 8.12 18.88 -11.52
N ARG A 51 8.21 18.31 -10.33
CA ARG A 51 8.10 19.02 -9.05
C ARG A 51 9.23 18.61 -8.10
N PRO A 52 9.65 19.49 -7.18
CA PRO A 52 10.54 19.12 -6.08
C PRO A 52 9.97 17.95 -5.26
N ILE A 53 10.85 17.14 -4.68
CA ILE A 53 10.45 15.95 -3.91
C ILE A 53 9.57 16.36 -2.72
N GLU A 54 9.93 17.45 -2.04
CA GLU A 54 9.22 17.97 -0.87
C GLU A 54 7.76 18.32 -1.21
N GLU A 55 7.53 18.98 -2.35
CA GLU A 55 6.18 19.32 -2.83
C GLU A 55 5.36 18.08 -3.20
N VAL A 56 5.99 17.07 -3.80
CA VAL A 56 5.33 15.79 -4.11
C VAL A 56 4.97 15.06 -2.83
N VAL A 57 5.87 15.04 -1.84
CA VAL A 57 5.66 14.40 -0.54
C VAL A 57 4.52 15.06 0.22
N GLU A 58 4.55 16.39 0.35
CA GLU A 58 3.49 17.15 1.02
C GLU A 58 2.14 16.97 0.30
N GLY A 59 2.13 17.07 -1.03
CA GLY A 59 0.92 16.84 -1.83
C GLY A 59 0.34 15.44 -1.63
N CYS A 60 1.18 14.41 -1.65
CA CYS A 60 0.77 13.02 -1.42
C CYS A 60 0.26 12.80 0.00
N ALA A 61 0.93 13.34 1.01
CA ALA A 61 0.50 13.23 2.41
C ALA A 61 -0.87 13.91 2.62
N ASN A 62 -1.06 15.11 2.07
CA ASN A 62 -2.33 15.81 2.08
C ASN A 62 -3.43 15.03 1.35
N SER A 63 -3.10 14.42 0.21
CA SER A 63 -4.02 13.58 -0.57
C SER A 63 -4.42 12.31 0.20
N LEU A 64 -3.48 11.62 0.84
CA LEU A 64 -3.74 10.46 1.70
C LEU A 64 -4.62 10.86 2.89
N GLN A 65 -4.32 11.98 3.55
CA GLN A 65 -5.16 12.49 4.63
C GLN A 65 -6.57 12.85 4.13
N LYS A 66 -6.71 13.49 2.97
CA LYS A 66 -8.00 13.97 2.46
C LYS A 66 -8.84 12.86 1.86
N TYR A 67 -8.28 12.11 0.91
CA TYR A 67 -8.97 11.15 0.04
C TYR A 67 -8.68 9.67 0.37
N GLY A 68 -7.66 9.38 1.19
CA GLY A 68 -7.26 8.01 1.53
C GLY A 68 -6.31 7.37 0.53
N PHE A 69 -5.93 8.10 -0.54
CA PHE A 69 -4.98 7.65 -1.54
C PHE A 69 -4.29 8.83 -2.25
N CYS A 70 -3.21 8.54 -2.98
CA CYS A 70 -2.58 9.43 -3.94
C CYS A 70 -2.00 8.63 -5.12
N VAL A 71 -1.57 9.32 -6.17
CA VAL A 71 -0.81 8.76 -7.29
C VAL A 71 0.45 9.58 -7.50
N ILE A 72 1.56 8.90 -7.73
CA ILE A 72 2.81 9.52 -8.19
C ILE A 72 3.03 9.09 -9.64
N ASP A 73 2.87 10.03 -10.56
CA ASP A 73 3.07 9.83 -11.99
C ASP A 73 4.57 9.79 -12.33
N ASN A 74 4.95 8.92 -13.27
CA ASN A 74 6.30 8.83 -13.85
C ASN A 74 7.42 8.55 -12.83
N VAL A 75 7.18 7.66 -11.87
CA VAL A 75 8.23 7.21 -10.93
C VAL A 75 9.25 6.32 -11.66
N ILE A 76 8.75 5.41 -12.50
CA ILE A 76 9.58 4.65 -13.43
C ILE A 76 9.69 5.45 -14.73
N PRO A 77 10.91 5.72 -15.25
CA PRO A 77 11.08 6.44 -16.50
C PRO A 77 10.36 5.75 -17.67
N PRO A 78 9.64 6.49 -18.54
CA PRO A 78 8.86 5.89 -19.65
C PRO A 78 9.67 4.95 -20.56
N ASN A 79 10.96 5.22 -20.75
CA ASN A 79 11.85 4.39 -21.57
C ASN A 79 12.26 3.05 -20.92
N GLN A 80 11.92 2.83 -19.66
CA GLN A 80 12.19 1.58 -18.93
C GLN A 80 10.92 0.75 -18.68
N VAL A 81 9.74 1.38 -18.79
CA VAL A 81 8.46 0.75 -18.45
C VAL A 81 8.21 -0.54 -19.23
N ASP A 82 8.42 -0.55 -20.56
CA ASP A 82 8.13 -1.73 -21.38
C ASP A 82 9.03 -2.93 -21.04
N ALA A 83 10.31 -2.68 -20.76
CA ALA A 83 11.26 -3.72 -20.38
C ALA A 83 10.90 -4.34 -19.02
N ILE A 84 10.58 -3.49 -18.03
CA ILE A 84 10.17 -3.95 -16.70
C ILE A 84 8.80 -4.63 -16.75
N ARG A 85 7.88 -4.15 -17.58
CA ARG A 85 6.59 -4.80 -17.81
C ARG A 85 6.77 -6.24 -18.30
N GLN A 86 7.68 -6.46 -19.25
CA GLN A 86 7.98 -7.80 -19.75
C GLN A 86 8.59 -8.68 -18.65
N GLU A 87 9.54 -8.16 -17.87
CA GLU A 87 10.10 -8.85 -16.70
C GLU A 87 8.99 -9.31 -15.72
N ILE A 88 8.00 -8.45 -15.45
CA ILE A 88 6.88 -8.77 -14.55
C ILE A 88 5.96 -9.85 -15.14
N ILE A 89 5.76 -9.86 -16.47
CA ILE A 89 5.01 -10.92 -17.16
C ILE A 89 5.73 -12.26 -17.00
N ASP A 90 7.05 -12.27 -17.23
CA ASP A 90 7.85 -13.49 -17.13
C ASP A 90 7.88 -14.00 -15.67
N ALA A 91 8.09 -13.08 -14.71
CA ALA A 91 8.03 -13.39 -13.28
C ALA A 91 6.66 -13.94 -12.85
N GLN A 92 5.56 -13.39 -13.36
CA GLN A 92 4.21 -13.89 -13.07
C GLN A 92 4.04 -15.35 -13.50
N SER A 93 4.58 -15.74 -14.66
CA SER A 93 4.56 -17.14 -15.12
C SER A 93 5.36 -18.02 -14.17
N THR A 94 6.60 -17.62 -13.85
CA THR A 94 7.47 -18.38 -12.94
C THR A 94 6.85 -18.57 -11.56
N VAL A 95 6.24 -17.51 -10.99
CA VAL A 95 5.54 -17.59 -9.70
C VAL A 95 4.35 -18.55 -9.78
N GLN A 96 3.55 -18.49 -10.85
CA GLN A 96 2.39 -19.38 -11.02
C GLN A 96 2.79 -20.84 -11.14
N ASP A 97 3.79 -21.11 -11.97
CA ASP A 97 4.29 -22.46 -12.20
C ASP A 97 4.84 -23.06 -10.91
N ASN A 98 5.63 -22.28 -10.14
CA ASN A 98 6.14 -22.71 -8.85
C ASN A 98 5.03 -22.97 -7.82
N ILE A 99 4.03 -22.09 -7.73
CA ILE A 99 2.88 -22.26 -6.82
C ILE A 99 2.06 -23.48 -7.19
N GLN A 100 1.85 -23.74 -8.49
CA GLN A 100 1.10 -24.89 -8.96
C GLN A 100 1.87 -26.19 -8.68
N ALA A 101 3.16 -26.25 -9.03
CA ALA A 101 4.03 -27.37 -8.71
C ALA A 101 4.07 -27.66 -7.19
N PHE A 102 4.12 -26.61 -6.36
CA PHE A 102 4.09 -26.77 -4.90
C PHE A 102 2.77 -27.34 -4.39
N LYS A 103 1.63 -26.90 -4.93
CA LYS A 103 0.32 -27.49 -4.59
C LYS A 103 0.24 -28.95 -5.01
N ASP A 104 0.74 -29.27 -6.21
CA ASP A 104 0.72 -30.63 -6.74
C ASP A 104 1.57 -31.54 -5.86
N LEU A 105 2.81 -31.14 -5.55
CA LEU A 105 3.75 -31.86 -4.67
C LEU A 105 3.16 -32.14 -3.28
N VAL A 106 2.60 -31.11 -2.62
CA VAL A 106 1.97 -31.26 -1.29
C VAL A 106 0.72 -32.15 -1.34
N SER A 107 0.04 -32.22 -2.49
CA SER A 107 -1.14 -33.07 -2.66
C SER A 107 -0.80 -34.52 -3.00
N SER A 108 0.33 -34.78 -3.65
CA SER A 108 0.74 -36.10 -4.13
C SER A 108 1.66 -36.85 -3.18
N GLU A 109 2.44 -36.14 -2.35
CA GLU A 109 3.45 -36.74 -1.49
C GLU A 109 3.31 -36.28 -0.03
N GLU A 110 3.56 -37.20 0.91
CA GLU A 110 3.63 -36.88 2.35
C GLU A 110 5.06 -36.47 2.73
N LEU A 111 5.54 -35.36 2.16
CA LEU A 111 6.85 -34.79 2.52
C LEU A 111 6.75 -33.96 3.80
N ASN A 112 7.74 -34.11 4.68
CA ASN A 112 7.91 -33.20 5.81
C ASN A 112 8.57 -31.89 5.37
N GLU A 113 8.60 -30.88 6.25
CA GLU A 113 9.10 -29.53 5.90
C GLU A 113 10.58 -29.50 5.49
N GLN A 114 11.42 -30.41 6.02
CA GLN A 114 12.83 -30.49 5.64
C GLN A 114 13.00 -31.11 4.25
N GLU A 115 12.18 -32.11 3.94
CA GLU A 115 12.15 -32.74 2.61
C GLU A 115 11.64 -31.74 1.56
N LEU A 116 10.61 -30.96 1.88
CA LEU A 116 10.12 -29.87 1.03
C LEU A 116 11.19 -28.79 0.77
N LEU A 117 12.05 -28.50 1.74
CA LEU A 117 13.15 -27.54 1.55
C LEU A 117 14.35 -28.12 0.79
N ALA A 118 14.47 -29.44 0.73
CA ALA A 118 15.59 -30.13 0.08
C ALA A 118 15.30 -30.53 -1.37
N THR A 119 14.04 -30.50 -1.80
CA THR A 119 13.67 -30.80 -3.19
C THR A 119 14.10 -29.68 -4.14
N ASN A 120 14.36 -30.06 -5.40
CA ASN A 120 14.64 -29.13 -6.50
C ASN A 120 13.42 -28.95 -7.42
N GLU A 121 12.27 -29.56 -7.09
CA GLU A 121 11.05 -29.48 -7.91
C GLU A 121 10.32 -28.15 -7.75
N VAL A 122 10.52 -27.48 -6.61
CA VAL A 122 9.87 -26.23 -6.26
C VAL A 122 10.85 -25.29 -5.56
N GLU A 123 10.68 -24.00 -5.79
CA GLU A 123 11.41 -22.95 -5.10
C GLU A 123 10.71 -22.61 -3.78
N LEU A 124 11.31 -23.05 -2.67
CA LEU A 124 10.87 -22.77 -1.31
C LEU A 124 12.04 -22.26 -0.48
N ARG A 125 11.74 -21.43 0.54
CA ARG A 125 12.72 -20.96 1.53
C ARG A 125 12.18 -21.14 2.94
N PRO A 126 13.06 -21.34 3.94
CA PRO A 126 12.65 -21.36 5.32
C PRO A 126 12.08 -20.00 5.72
N VAL A 127 11.10 -20.01 6.62
CA VAL A 127 10.60 -18.79 7.26
C VAL A 127 11.36 -18.53 8.57
N ARG A 128 11.30 -17.29 9.07
CA ARG A 128 12.03 -16.88 10.28
C ARG A 128 11.65 -17.69 11.52
N ARG A 129 10.37 -18.08 11.64
CA ARG A 129 9.87 -18.83 12.79
C ARG A 129 10.05 -20.33 12.61
N VAL A 130 10.84 -20.93 13.50
CA VAL A 130 11.08 -22.37 13.53
C VAL A 130 9.76 -23.13 13.72
N GLY A 131 9.57 -24.19 12.94
CA GLY A 131 8.38 -25.06 13.00
C GLY A 131 7.21 -24.59 12.14
N HIS A 132 7.31 -23.43 11.49
CA HIS A 132 6.35 -23.01 10.47
C HIS A 132 6.74 -23.61 9.10
N PRO A 133 5.76 -23.87 8.21
CA PRO A 133 6.02 -24.42 6.91
C PRO A 133 6.84 -23.44 6.05
N PRO A 134 7.69 -23.94 5.14
CA PRO A 134 8.41 -23.10 4.20
C PRO A 134 7.41 -22.44 3.25
N LYS A 135 7.85 -21.32 2.69
CA LYS A 135 7.06 -20.54 1.73
C LYS A 135 7.83 -20.41 0.42
N PRO A 136 7.12 -20.19 -0.69
CA PRO A 136 7.71 -19.66 -1.91
C PRO A 136 8.53 -18.40 -1.60
N PRO A 137 9.65 -18.17 -2.31
CA PRO A 137 10.45 -16.98 -2.10
C PRO A 137 9.65 -15.73 -2.46
N ASN A 138 10.11 -14.58 -1.97
CA ASN A 138 9.53 -13.30 -2.35
C ASN A 138 9.65 -13.08 -3.86
N ASP A 139 8.55 -12.67 -4.51
CA ASP A 139 8.50 -12.54 -5.98
C ASP A 139 9.56 -11.57 -6.54
N ILE A 140 10.10 -10.66 -5.71
CA ILE A 140 11.15 -9.70 -6.09
C ILE A 140 12.39 -10.35 -6.69
N ILE A 141 12.69 -11.62 -6.36
CA ILE A 141 13.88 -12.32 -6.87
C ILE A 141 13.84 -12.51 -8.40
N TRP A 142 12.64 -12.50 -9.00
CA TRP A 142 12.44 -12.60 -10.44
C TRP A 142 12.22 -11.25 -11.11
N MET A 143 12.28 -10.15 -10.36
CA MET A 143 12.03 -8.80 -10.86
C MET A 143 13.18 -7.82 -10.54
N PRO A 144 14.42 -8.10 -10.96
CA PRO A 144 15.60 -7.30 -10.60
C PRO A 144 15.61 -5.88 -11.20
N GLN A 145 14.97 -5.64 -12.35
CA GLN A 145 14.84 -4.28 -12.89
C GLN A 145 13.81 -3.49 -12.09
N TYR A 146 12.64 -4.07 -11.79
CA TYR A 146 11.66 -3.44 -10.90
C TYR A 146 12.22 -3.14 -9.51
N ALA A 147 13.04 -4.05 -8.96
CA ALA A 147 13.67 -3.87 -7.65
C ALA A 147 14.46 -2.55 -7.53
N GLN A 148 15.04 -2.06 -8.64
CA GLN A 148 15.77 -0.77 -8.66
C GLN A 148 14.87 0.44 -8.35
N HIS A 149 13.55 0.30 -8.54
CA HIS A 149 12.59 1.38 -8.36
C HIS A 149 11.76 1.27 -7.07
N LEU A 150 11.68 0.08 -6.46
CA LEU A 150 10.81 -0.14 -5.30
C LEU A 150 11.16 0.77 -4.11
N ALA A 151 12.45 1.03 -3.89
CA ALA A 151 12.94 1.96 -2.88
C ALA A 151 13.15 3.39 -3.40
N ASN A 152 12.41 3.81 -4.45
CA ASN A 152 12.54 5.15 -5.02
C ASN A 152 12.47 6.24 -3.92
N PRO A 153 13.36 7.26 -3.93
CA PRO A 153 13.41 8.27 -2.88
C PRO A 153 12.11 9.01 -2.63
N VAL A 154 11.34 9.33 -3.68
CA VAL A 154 10.06 10.06 -3.55
C VAL A 154 9.01 9.17 -2.88
N VAL A 155 8.89 7.92 -3.33
CA VAL A 155 7.94 6.94 -2.79
C VAL A 155 8.26 6.64 -1.32
N THR A 156 9.54 6.42 -1.02
CA THR A 156 10.01 6.15 0.35
C THR A 156 9.79 7.35 1.26
N ALA A 157 10.00 8.57 0.77
CA ALA A 157 9.74 9.80 1.54
C ALA A 157 8.26 9.97 1.86
N VAL A 158 7.35 9.69 0.92
CA VAL A 158 5.90 9.67 1.19
C VAL A 158 5.55 8.65 2.26
N ALA A 159 6.08 7.41 2.14
CA ALA A 159 5.81 6.37 3.12
C ALA A 159 6.32 6.74 4.53
N ARG A 160 7.52 7.33 4.64
CA ARG A 160 8.06 7.79 5.92
C ARG A 160 7.26 8.93 6.53
N CYS A 161 6.80 9.87 5.70
CA CYS A 161 5.98 10.99 6.15
C CYS A 161 4.66 10.54 6.77
N VAL A 162 4.09 9.42 6.31
CA VAL A 162 2.76 8.96 6.71
C VAL A 162 2.80 7.85 7.76
N LEU A 163 3.78 6.95 7.72
CA LEU A 163 3.87 5.81 8.64
C LEU A 163 4.84 6.07 9.81
N ASP A 164 6.15 6.03 9.56
CA ASP A 164 7.28 6.37 10.45
C ASP A 164 8.60 6.20 9.66
N ASP A 165 9.73 6.53 10.25
CA ASP A 165 11.05 6.44 9.60
C ASP A 165 11.51 5.01 9.28
N HIS A 166 11.15 4.03 10.13
CA HIS A 166 11.54 2.62 9.96
C HIS A 166 10.38 1.80 9.38
N LEU A 167 10.55 1.51 8.09
CA LEU A 167 9.56 0.86 7.23
C LEU A 167 9.97 -0.57 6.89
N ARG A 168 8.97 -1.43 6.69
CA ARG A 168 9.09 -2.79 6.16
C ARG A 168 8.10 -3.01 5.02
N ILE A 169 8.44 -3.87 4.07
CA ILE A 169 7.53 -4.33 3.00
C ILE A 169 7.05 -5.74 3.34
N SER A 170 5.83 -5.85 3.88
CA SER A 170 5.26 -7.11 4.39
C SER A 170 4.59 -7.96 3.34
N GLN A 171 4.32 -7.43 2.16
CA GLN A 171 3.71 -8.18 1.06
C GLN A 171 4.23 -7.63 -0.26
N LEU A 172 4.48 -8.52 -1.21
CA LEU A 172 4.80 -8.18 -2.59
C LEU A 172 4.29 -9.29 -3.51
N HIS A 173 3.55 -8.93 -4.55
CA HIS A 173 3.08 -9.87 -5.56
C HIS A 173 2.65 -9.17 -6.84
N THR A 174 2.68 -9.92 -7.94
CA THR A 174 2.12 -9.48 -9.22
C THR A 174 0.59 -9.47 -9.19
N ARG A 175 -0.04 -8.50 -9.86
CA ARG A 175 -1.50 -8.35 -9.91
C ARG A 175 -1.99 -7.94 -11.29
N PHE A 176 -2.34 -8.95 -12.07
CA PHE A 176 -2.82 -8.80 -13.43
C PHE A 176 -4.35 -8.67 -13.46
N ILE A 177 -4.87 -7.87 -14.40
CA ILE A 177 -6.28 -7.94 -14.83
C ILE A 177 -6.27 -8.19 -16.32
N ALA A 178 -6.54 -9.42 -16.71
CA ALA A 178 -6.52 -9.78 -18.12
C ALA A 178 -7.66 -9.10 -18.88
N THR A 179 -7.40 -8.78 -20.14
CA THR A 179 -8.39 -8.15 -21.02
C THR A 179 -9.63 -9.03 -21.14
N SER A 180 -10.79 -8.40 -21.28
CA SER A 180 -12.00 -9.11 -21.67
C SER A 180 -11.76 -9.82 -23.01
N LYS A 181 -12.17 -11.09 -23.05
CA LYS A 181 -12.24 -11.91 -24.27
C LYS A 181 -13.17 -11.22 -25.28
N PRO A 182 -13.05 -11.54 -26.58
CA PRO A 182 -13.89 -10.94 -27.62
C PRO A 182 -15.40 -11.10 -27.42
N ASP A 183 -15.83 -12.10 -26.65
CA ASP A 183 -17.23 -12.34 -26.29
C ASP A 183 -17.70 -11.53 -25.05
N GLY A 184 -16.84 -10.65 -24.52
CA GLY A 184 -17.10 -9.85 -23.32
C GLY A 184 -16.78 -10.55 -22.01
N THR A 185 -16.35 -11.81 -22.03
CA THR A 185 -15.98 -12.56 -20.82
C THR A 185 -14.67 -12.00 -20.25
N PRO A 186 -14.57 -11.60 -18.98
CA PRO A 186 -13.33 -11.05 -18.43
C PRO A 186 -12.17 -12.05 -18.53
N GLY A 187 -10.95 -11.60 -18.84
CA GLY A 187 -9.74 -12.43 -18.81
C GLY A 187 -9.43 -12.90 -17.39
N ASP A 188 -8.89 -14.11 -17.22
CA ASP A 188 -8.86 -14.95 -16.00
C ASP A 188 -8.35 -14.29 -14.68
N PHE A 189 -8.44 -14.99 -13.53
CA PHE A 189 -7.92 -14.72 -12.15
C PHE A 189 -8.94 -14.89 -11.01
N ILE A 190 -10.24 -14.99 -11.28
CA ILE A 190 -11.29 -15.45 -10.33
C ILE A 190 -12.24 -16.38 -11.11
N THR A 191 -12.72 -17.44 -10.47
CA THR A 191 -13.68 -18.36 -11.10
C THR A 191 -14.90 -17.59 -11.63
N SER A 192 -15.36 -17.93 -12.84
CA SER A 192 -16.44 -17.23 -13.55
C SER A 192 -17.74 -17.09 -12.76
N LYS A 193 -17.99 -17.95 -11.77
CA LYS A 193 -19.18 -17.91 -10.91
C LYS A 193 -19.25 -16.68 -9.98
N ASN A 194 -18.12 -16.08 -9.62
CA ASN A 194 -18.06 -14.94 -8.70
C ASN A 194 -17.79 -13.61 -9.41
N ARG A 195 -17.66 -13.62 -10.74
CA ARG A 195 -17.52 -12.38 -11.53
C ARG A 195 -18.90 -11.80 -11.78
N GLY A 196 -19.19 -10.73 -11.06
CA GLY A 196 -20.40 -9.96 -11.25
C GLY A 196 -20.42 -9.24 -12.60
N ARG A 197 -21.49 -8.49 -12.82
CA ARG A 197 -21.67 -7.61 -13.99
C ARG A 197 -20.65 -6.46 -13.99
N ALA A 198 -20.60 -5.66 -15.06
CA ALA A 198 -19.72 -4.49 -15.13
C ALA A 198 -19.93 -3.47 -13.98
N ASP A 199 -21.12 -3.44 -13.41
CA ASP A 199 -21.49 -2.61 -12.26
C ASP A 199 -21.23 -3.29 -10.91
N SER A 200 -20.69 -4.51 -10.87
CA SER A 200 -20.35 -5.17 -9.61
C SER A 200 -19.01 -4.69 -9.05
N ARG A 201 -18.90 -4.75 -7.72
CA ARG A 201 -17.69 -4.43 -6.96
C ARG A 201 -17.26 -5.64 -6.13
N GLU A 202 -16.10 -5.52 -5.51
CA GLU A 202 -15.64 -6.42 -4.46
C GLU A 202 -14.98 -5.57 -3.37
N TRP A 203 -15.80 -4.74 -2.72
CA TRP A 203 -15.31 -3.77 -1.75
C TRP A 203 -14.65 -4.45 -0.58
N HIS A 204 -13.45 -3.98 -0.27
CA HIS A 204 -12.71 -4.37 0.90
C HIS A 204 -11.79 -3.25 1.34
N THR A 205 -11.31 -3.39 2.57
CA THR A 205 -10.11 -2.74 3.06
C THR A 205 -8.98 -3.74 3.02
N ASP A 206 -7.76 -3.25 3.23
CA ASP A 206 -6.56 -4.06 3.23
C ASP A 206 -6.11 -4.33 4.67
N TRP A 207 -5.41 -5.45 4.93
CA TRP A 207 -4.82 -5.74 6.25
C TRP A 207 -4.01 -4.55 6.83
N PRO A 208 -4.14 -4.21 8.13
CA PRO A 208 -4.83 -4.97 9.18
C PRO A 208 -6.32 -4.65 9.34
N HIS A 209 -6.89 -3.86 8.41
CA HIS A 209 -8.28 -3.42 8.46
C HIS A 209 -9.25 -4.38 7.73
N ASP A 210 -8.74 -5.34 6.94
CA ASP A 210 -9.56 -6.38 6.34
C ASP A 210 -10.07 -7.35 7.42
N LEU A 211 -11.37 -7.30 7.70
CA LEU A 211 -12.00 -8.12 8.75
C LEU A 211 -12.04 -9.61 8.43
N SER A 212 -11.83 -10.00 7.16
CA SER A 212 -11.63 -11.41 6.81
C SER A 212 -10.26 -11.93 7.22
N ALA A 213 -9.30 -11.01 7.42
CA ALA A 213 -7.92 -11.24 7.86
C ALA A 213 -7.16 -12.32 7.09
N TYR A 214 -7.60 -12.65 5.87
CA TYR A 214 -7.23 -13.86 5.14
C TYR A 214 -7.62 -15.14 5.92
N GLY A 215 -8.08 -16.20 5.26
CA GLY A 215 -8.37 -17.48 5.94
C GLY A 215 -9.60 -17.52 6.88
N GLY A 216 -10.29 -16.41 7.16
CA GLY A 216 -11.57 -16.44 7.90
C GLY A 216 -11.43 -16.94 9.33
N ASP A 217 -12.25 -17.89 9.79
CA ASP A 217 -12.16 -18.42 11.16
C ASP A 217 -11.05 -19.48 11.36
N ASN A 218 -10.26 -19.78 10.33
CA ASN A 218 -9.20 -20.78 10.39
C ASN A 218 -7.96 -20.24 11.13
N PRO A 219 -7.63 -20.72 12.35
CA PRO A 219 -6.49 -20.23 13.12
C PRO A 219 -5.14 -20.52 12.45
N SER A 220 -5.07 -21.46 11.52
CA SER A 220 -3.85 -21.79 10.76
C SER A 220 -3.61 -20.85 9.59
N GLU A 221 -4.64 -20.16 9.09
CA GLU A 221 -4.57 -19.35 7.88
C GLU A 221 -4.91 -17.87 8.10
N ASN A 222 -5.47 -17.52 9.26
CA ASN A 222 -5.84 -16.16 9.62
C ASN A 222 -4.65 -15.31 10.09
N ALA A 223 -4.48 -14.13 9.49
CA ALA A 223 -3.39 -13.18 9.75
C ALA A 223 -3.68 -12.15 10.85
N GLY A 224 -4.84 -12.23 11.50
CA GLY A 224 -5.39 -11.26 12.45
C GLY A 224 -5.91 -9.99 11.77
N CYS A 225 -6.84 -9.29 12.43
CA CYS A 225 -7.24 -7.92 12.05
C CYS A 225 -7.44 -7.07 13.30
N ILE A 226 -7.40 -5.75 13.14
CA ILE A 226 -7.75 -4.84 14.24
C ILE A 226 -9.27 -4.74 14.39
N ARG A 227 -9.74 -4.61 15.63
CA ARG A 227 -11.18 -4.47 15.90
C ARG A 227 -11.71 -3.11 15.43
N GLN A 228 -12.95 -3.08 14.95
CA GLN A 228 -13.70 -1.84 14.79
C GLN A 228 -14.09 -1.23 16.17
N PRO A 229 -14.34 0.09 16.24
CA PRO A 229 -14.04 1.09 15.22
C PRO A 229 -12.52 1.24 15.05
N PHE A 230 -12.07 1.43 13.82
CA PHE A 230 -10.64 1.60 13.56
C PHE A 230 -10.15 2.95 14.11
N PRO A 231 -8.95 3.00 14.71
CA PRO A 231 -8.34 4.28 15.08
C PRO A 231 -8.07 5.12 13.84
N ASP A 232 -8.13 6.44 13.98
CA ASP A 232 -7.81 7.36 12.89
C ASP A 232 -6.28 7.52 12.74
N VAL A 233 -5.61 6.42 12.37
CA VAL A 233 -4.17 6.35 12.13
C VAL A 233 -3.89 5.43 10.96
N THR A 234 -3.03 5.86 10.04
CA THR A 234 -2.57 5.03 8.93
C THR A 234 -1.62 3.97 9.48
N MET A 235 -2.02 2.69 9.40
CA MET A 235 -1.19 1.57 9.88
C MET A 235 -0.35 0.94 8.77
N CYS A 236 -0.90 0.85 7.56
CA CYS A 236 -0.18 0.35 6.40
C CYS A 236 -0.50 1.22 5.18
N LEU A 237 0.46 1.30 4.26
CA LEU A 237 0.23 1.78 2.91
C LEU A 237 0.25 0.61 1.95
N VAL A 238 -0.71 0.54 1.06
CA VAL A 238 -0.69 -0.41 -0.05
C VAL A 238 -0.40 0.34 -1.32
N MET A 239 0.62 -0.12 -2.04
CA MET A 239 1.07 0.52 -3.26
C MET A 239 0.85 -0.40 -4.45
N ILE A 240 0.31 0.15 -5.52
CA ILE A 240 0.09 -0.54 -6.80
C ILE A 240 0.92 0.19 -7.85
N TRP A 241 1.95 -0.48 -8.34
CA TRP A 241 2.80 -0.01 -9.42
C TRP A 241 2.21 -0.45 -10.73
N TYR A 242 1.85 0.50 -11.59
CA TYR A 242 1.22 0.21 -12.88
C TYR A 242 2.26 0.16 -13.99
N PHE A 243 2.22 -0.90 -14.79
CA PHE A 243 3.10 -1.11 -15.95
C PHE A 243 2.33 -1.05 -17.28
N THR A 244 1.09 -0.58 -17.20
CA THR A 244 0.21 -0.23 -18.31
C THR A 244 -0.58 1.01 -17.90
N ASP A 245 -0.97 1.85 -18.86
CA ASP A 245 -1.88 2.95 -18.56
C ASP A 245 -3.19 2.41 -17.98
N VAL A 246 -3.62 2.98 -16.87
CA VAL A 246 -4.86 2.62 -16.19
C VAL A 246 -5.89 3.74 -16.25
N ASP A 247 -7.12 3.38 -16.56
CA ASP A 247 -8.31 4.24 -16.53
C ASP A 247 -9.58 3.37 -16.36
N GLU A 248 -10.76 3.94 -16.58
CA GLU A 248 -12.04 3.24 -16.50
C GLU A 248 -12.17 2.08 -17.51
N ASN A 249 -11.47 2.15 -18.65
CA ASN A 249 -11.51 1.15 -19.71
C ASN A 249 -10.43 0.08 -19.56
N SER A 250 -9.31 0.37 -18.90
CA SER A 250 -8.19 -0.57 -18.71
C SER A 250 -8.08 -1.18 -17.31
N GLY A 251 -9.13 -1.04 -16.49
CA GLY A 251 -9.21 -1.71 -15.19
C GLY A 251 -8.44 -1.00 -14.08
N GLY A 252 -8.46 0.34 -14.05
CA GLY A 252 -8.01 1.15 -12.93
C GLY A 252 -8.66 0.70 -11.62
N THR A 253 -7.92 0.79 -10.52
CA THR A 253 -8.42 0.37 -9.20
C THR A 253 -9.64 1.20 -8.80
N TRP A 254 -10.70 0.55 -8.35
CA TRP A 254 -11.88 1.22 -7.80
C TRP A 254 -11.57 1.72 -6.40
N VAL A 255 -11.99 2.94 -6.10
CA VAL A 255 -11.82 3.58 -4.79
C VAL A 255 -13.07 4.36 -4.40
N VAL A 256 -13.32 4.49 -3.10
CA VAL A 256 -14.25 5.46 -2.55
C VAL A 256 -13.45 6.54 -1.83
N PRO A 257 -13.25 7.73 -2.44
CA PRO A 257 -12.48 8.80 -1.82
C PRO A 257 -13.01 9.19 -0.43
N GLY A 258 -12.12 9.25 0.56
CA GLY A 258 -12.43 9.62 1.94
C GLY A 258 -12.98 8.50 2.82
N SER A 259 -13.17 7.30 2.27
CA SER A 259 -13.72 6.14 3.00
C SER A 259 -12.87 5.66 4.17
N HIS A 260 -11.56 5.97 4.18
CA HIS A 260 -10.66 5.64 5.30
C HIS A 260 -11.03 6.32 6.63
N LYS A 261 -11.91 7.34 6.58
CA LYS A 261 -12.45 8.06 7.74
C LYS A 261 -13.80 7.52 8.21
N ASP A 262 -14.45 6.68 7.41
CA ASP A 262 -15.72 6.07 7.81
C ASP A 262 -15.43 4.99 8.87
N LYS A 263 -16.27 4.94 9.91
CA LYS A 263 -16.13 3.95 10.99
C LYS A 263 -16.59 2.56 10.57
N ARG A 264 -17.40 2.49 9.52
CA ARG A 264 -17.86 1.27 8.90
C ARG A 264 -16.77 0.64 8.04
N ASN A 265 -16.96 -0.63 7.72
CA ASN A 265 -16.12 -1.39 6.82
C ASN A 265 -17.02 -2.13 5.82
N PRO A 266 -16.64 -2.27 4.53
CA PRO A 266 -17.45 -3.00 3.56
C PRO A 266 -17.73 -4.45 3.96
N ARG A 267 -16.85 -5.05 4.77
CA ARG A 267 -16.99 -6.42 5.31
C ARG A 267 -17.41 -6.44 6.78
N GLY A 268 -17.82 -5.30 7.33
CA GLY A 268 -18.34 -5.18 8.69
C GLY A 268 -19.69 -5.90 8.83
N PRO A 269 -19.82 -6.92 9.68
CA PRO A 269 -21.06 -7.71 9.78
C PRO A 269 -22.31 -6.91 10.18
N SER A 270 -22.12 -5.73 10.78
CA SER A 270 -23.21 -4.86 11.25
C SER A 270 -23.22 -3.48 10.58
N ASP A 271 -22.48 -3.31 9.49
CA ASP A 271 -22.28 -2.00 8.84
C ASP A 271 -23.23 -1.72 7.67
N ASP A 272 -24.04 -2.71 7.28
CA ASP A 272 -25.05 -2.62 6.21
C ASP A 272 -24.48 -2.13 4.87
N ILE A 273 -23.29 -2.61 4.51
CA ILE A 273 -22.63 -2.33 3.22
C ILE A 273 -22.64 -3.61 2.39
N MET A 274 -23.28 -3.54 1.22
CA MET A 274 -23.24 -4.62 0.25
C MET A 274 -21.91 -4.59 -0.51
N VAL A 275 -21.02 -5.55 -0.23
CA VAL A 275 -19.67 -5.67 -0.83
C VAL A 275 -19.66 -5.56 -2.36
N THR A 276 -20.73 -6.01 -3.01
CA THR A 276 -20.81 -6.11 -4.48
C THR A 276 -21.52 -4.94 -5.16
N ALA A 277 -22.16 -4.06 -4.40
CA ALA A 277 -22.89 -2.92 -4.97
C ALA A 277 -21.98 -1.70 -5.13
N PRO A 278 -22.17 -0.86 -6.17
CA PRO A 278 -21.52 0.44 -6.25
C PRO A 278 -21.80 1.30 -5.01
N ILE A 279 -20.81 2.08 -4.60
CA ILE A 279 -20.97 3.08 -3.54
C ILE A 279 -21.06 4.45 -4.23
N PRO A 280 -22.04 5.32 -3.88
CA PRO A 280 -22.14 6.64 -4.46
C PRO A 280 -20.83 7.42 -4.36
N GLY A 281 -20.35 7.91 -5.51
CA GLY A 281 -19.06 8.60 -5.62
C GLY A 281 -17.84 7.68 -5.64
N ASP A 282 -18.00 6.39 -5.93
CA ASP A 282 -16.87 5.56 -6.34
C ASP A 282 -16.26 6.04 -7.68
N MET A 283 -14.97 5.77 -7.87
CA MET A 283 -14.28 6.05 -9.13
C MET A 283 -13.18 5.05 -9.40
N GLN A 284 -12.74 4.97 -10.66
CA GLN A 284 -11.49 4.30 -11.02
C GLN A 284 -10.34 5.29 -11.06
N VAL A 285 -9.20 4.88 -10.52
CA VAL A 285 -7.96 5.63 -10.60
C VAL A 285 -7.46 5.67 -12.04
N THR A 286 -7.01 6.86 -12.48
CA THR A 286 -6.33 7.03 -13.76
C THR A 286 -4.85 7.36 -13.54
N ALA A 287 -3.95 6.65 -14.22
CA ALA A 287 -2.51 6.87 -14.14
C ALA A 287 -1.79 6.32 -15.38
N PRO A 288 -0.73 7.00 -15.88
CA PRO A 288 0.11 6.45 -16.93
C PRO A 288 0.96 5.28 -16.39
N ALA A 289 1.42 4.41 -17.28
CA ALA A 289 2.38 3.36 -16.95
C ALA A 289 3.67 3.95 -16.35
N GLY A 290 4.27 3.25 -15.39
CA GLY A 290 5.39 3.72 -14.59
C GLY A 290 5.00 4.56 -13.37
N SER A 291 3.70 4.72 -13.12
CA SER A 291 3.17 5.41 -11.94
C SER A 291 2.95 4.44 -10.78
N VAL A 292 2.91 4.99 -9.57
CA VAL A 292 2.51 4.25 -8.37
C VAL A 292 1.28 4.89 -7.74
N TYR A 293 0.24 4.09 -7.52
CA TYR A 293 -0.89 4.43 -6.67
C TYR A 293 -0.57 4.01 -5.24
N ILE A 294 -0.82 4.86 -4.27
CA ILE A 294 -0.55 4.63 -2.84
C ILE A 294 -1.84 4.84 -2.08
N GLN A 295 -2.28 3.87 -1.28
CA GLN A 295 -3.49 3.97 -0.46
C GLN A 295 -3.22 3.70 1.01
N ASP A 296 -3.97 4.37 1.87
CA ASP A 296 -4.18 3.96 3.25
C ASP A 296 -4.90 2.60 3.26
N SER A 297 -4.45 1.65 4.09
CA SER A 297 -5.08 0.33 4.17
C SER A 297 -6.54 0.34 4.64
N ARG A 298 -7.01 1.45 5.22
CA ARG A 298 -8.42 1.69 5.58
C ARG A 298 -9.32 2.05 4.40
N SER A 299 -8.74 2.47 3.27
CA SER A 299 -9.50 2.92 2.10
C SER A 299 -10.30 1.78 1.49
N TRP A 300 -11.59 2.02 1.26
CA TRP A 300 -12.46 1.07 0.58
C TRP A 300 -12.10 1.07 -0.89
N HIS A 301 -11.70 -0.09 -1.38
CA HIS A 301 -11.25 -0.27 -2.75
C HIS A 301 -11.68 -1.63 -3.30
N ALA A 302 -11.60 -1.77 -4.62
CA ALA A 302 -11.85 -3.03 -5.30
C ALA A 302 -10.99 -3.15 -6.57
N SER A 303 -10.68 -4.39 -6.95
CA SER A 303 -10.15 -4.65 -8.29
C SER A 303 -11.26 -4.40 -9.33
N ALA A 304 -10.89 -3.91 -10.51
CA ALA A 304 -11.83 -3.89 -11.63
C ALA A 304 -12.19 -5.33 -12.02
N MET A 305 -13.49 -5.62 -12.12
CA MET A 305 -13.96 -6.95 -12.55
C MET A 305 -13.88 -7.15 -14.07
N HIS A 306 -13.76 -6.06 -14.84
CA HIS A 306 -13.76 -6.04 -16.30
C HIS A 306 -12.63 -5.14 -16.80
N ASN A 307 -12.04 -5.51 -17.93
CA ASN A 307 -10.99 -4.75 -18.61
C ASN A 307 -11.25 -4.79 -20.13
N PRO A 308 -12.13 -3.93 -20.67
CA PRO A 308 -12.46 -3.91 -22.09
C PRO A 308 -11.38 -3.30 -23.00
N SER A 309 -10.24 -2.87 -22.48
CA SER A 309 -9.22 -2.14 -23.24
C SER A 309 -8.53 -2.91 -24.37
N GLY A 310 -8.73 -4.24 -24.45
CA GLY A 310 -8.03 -5.10 -25.41
C GLY A 310 -6.58 -5.41 -25.00
N ARG A 311 -6.16 -5.02 -23.79
CA ARG A 311 -4.80 -5.22 -23.26
C ARG A 311 -4.84 -5.60 -21.78
N ASP A 312 -4.01 -6.54 -21.37
CA ASP A 312 -3.90 -6.92 -19.96
C ASP A 312 -3.33 -5.77 -19.13
N ARG A 313 -3.95 -5.49 -17.98
CA ARG A 313 -3.42 -4.58 -16.98
C ARG A 313 -2.33 -5.29 -16.19
N VAL A 314 -1.10 -4.77 -16.25
CA VAL A 314 0.05 -5.33 -15.54
C VAL A 314 0.38 -4.44 -14.34
N ALA A 315 0.45 -5.03 -13.15
CA ALA A 315 0.79 -4.31 -11.94
C ALA A 315 1.56 -5.16 -10.93
N VAL A 316 2.28 -4.50 -10.02
CA VAL A 316 2.86 -5.12 -8.81
C VAL A 316 2.27 -4.43 -7.59
N VAL A 317 1.77 -5.22 -6.64
CA VAL A 317 1.21 -4.74 -5.38
C VAL A 317 2.19 -5.01 -4.26
N ASN A 318 2.41 -4.02 -3.41
CA ASN A 318 3.19 -4.18 -2.20
C ASN A 318 2.55 -3.46 -1.00
N ARG A 319 2.78 -4.00 0.19
CA ARG A 319 2.28 -3.46 1.45
C ARG A 319 3.43 -2.99 2.31
N TRP A 320 3.40 -1.72 2.66
CA TRP A 320 4.37 -1.06 3.52
C TRP A 320 3.77 -0.87 4.90
N CYS A 321 4.55 -1.18 5.92
CA CYS A 321 4.15 -1.09 7.32
C CYS A 321 5.30 -0.53 8.16
N PRO A 322 4.99 0.20 9.24
CA PRO A 322 5.99 0.55 10.23
C PRO A 322 6.44 -0.70 10.99
N TRP A 323 7.68 -0.69 11.46
CA TRP A 323 8.33 -1.83 12.11
C TRP A 323 7.65 -2.36 13.37
N TRP A 324 6.89 -1.51 14.06
CA TRP A 324 6.21 -1.89 15.30
C TRP A 324 4.92 -2.68 15.05
N LEU A 325 4.47 -2.81 13.78
CA LEU A 325 3.48 -3.79 13.42
C LEU A 325 4.12 -5.17 13.34
N ALA A 326 3.59 -6.09 14.13
CA ALA A 326 3.89 -7.50 13.98
C ALA A 326 3.28 -7.96 12.64
N ILE A 327 4.16 -8.35 11.73
CA ILE A 327 3.80 -8.84 10.38
C ILE A 327 4.24 -10.29 10.17
N ASP A 328 5.18 -10.74 10.99
CA ASP A 328 5.64 -12.11 11.04
C ASP A 328 4.70 -12.92 11.96
N ASP A 329 4.71 -14.25 11.83
CA ASP A 329 4.15 -15.20 12.81
C ASP A 329 2.64 -15.44 12.84
N TYR A 330 1.84 -14.68 12.10
CA TYR A 330 0.41 -14.96 11.91
C TYR A 330 0.16 -15.97 10.78
N ALA A 331 -1.02 -16.60 10.75
CA ALA A 331 -1.34 -17.68 9.81
C ALA A 331 -0.27 -18.80 9.79
N PRO A 332 -0.03 -19.50 10.92
CA PRO A 332 1.09 -20.41 11.09
C PRO A 332 1.10 -21.63 10.15
N GLY A 333 -0.05 -22.00 9.56
CA GLY A 333 -0.15 -23.02 8.52
C GLY A 333 -0.21 -22.46 7.09
N GLY A 334 -0.13 -21.13 6.92
CA GLY A 334 -0.29 -20.47 5.64
C GLY A 334 0.93 -20.65 4.72
N ARG A 335 0.86 -21.63 3.82
CA ARG A 335 1.91 -21.95 2.82
C ARG A 335 1.92 -21.02 1.60
N TYR A 336 0.74 -20.58 1.18
CA TYR A 336 0.55 -19.94 -0.13
C TYR A 336 0.34 -18.43 -0.06
N ASN A 337 0.15 -17.87 1.13
CA ASN A 337 -0.06 -16.43 1.28
C ASN A 337 1.19 -15.64 0.82
N MET A 338 0.95 -14.37 0.52
CA MET A 338 1.97 -13.45 -0.01
C MET A 338 2.58 -12.59 1.09
N VAL A 339 2.20 -12.82 2.35
CA VAL A 339 2.67 -12.08 3.52
C VAL A 339 4.03 -12.64 3.96
N CYS A 340 5.00 -11.75 4.09
CA CYS A 340 6.37 -12.02 4.50
C CYS A 340 6.98 -13.24 3.79
N ARG A 341 6.84 -13.31 2.46
CA ARG A 341 7.54 -14.35 1.69
C ARG A 341 9.05 -14.17 1.86
N PRO A 342 9.77 -15.23 2.28
CA PRO A 342 11.17 -15.17 2.67
C PRO A 342 12.14 -14.94 1.50
N LEU A 343 13.36 -14.51 1.86
CA LEU A 343 14.54 -14.43 1.00
C LEU A 343 15.67 -15.27 1.62
N SER A 344 16.43 -15.96 0.79
CA SER A 344 17.75 -16.47 1.18
C SER A 344 18.73 -15.31 1.39
N HIS A 345 19.83 -15.59 2.09
CA HIS A 345 20.87 -14.58 2.34
C HIS A 345 21.47 -14.03 1.04
N SER A 346 21.73 -14.86 0.04
CA SER A 346 22.28 -14.40 -1.25
C SER A 346 21.27 -13.55 -2.04
N GLU A 347 19.99 -13.91 -2.02
CA GLU A 347 18.92 -13.11 -2.64
C GLU A 347 18.77 -11.75 -1.94
N TYR A 348 18.87 -11.70 -0.60
CA TYR A 348 18.87 -10.45 0.15
C TYR A 348 20.05 -9.53 -0.23
N LEU A 349 21.26 -10.07 -0.26
CA LEU A 349 22.46 -9.30 -0.63
C LEU A 349 22.43 -8.80 -2.08
N ALA A 350 21.70 -9.49 -2.97
CA ALA A 350 21.52 -9.10 -4.36
C ALA A 350 20.52 -7.94 -4.54
N LEU A 351 19.70 -7.62 -3.52
CA LEU A 351 18.78 -6.48 -3.58
C LEU A 351 19.56 -5.15 -3.68
N PRO A 352 18.99 -4.12 -4.34
CA PRO A 352 19.51 -2.76 -4.28
C PRO A 352 19.73 -2.30 -2.83
N THR A 353 20.82 -1.58 -2.59
CA THR A 353 21.23 -1.17 -1.24
C THR A 353 20.13 -0.43 -0.48
N ASP A 354 19.38 0.45 -1.15
CA ASP A 354 18.30 1.21 -0.53
C ASP A 354 17.04 0.37 -0.23
N LEU A 355 16.88 -0.79 -0.89
CA LEU A 355 15.78 -1.72 -0.67
C LEU A 355 16.07 -2.70 0.48
N GLN A 356 17.34 -3.04 0.70
CA GLN A 356 17.76 -3.99 1.74
C GLN A 356 17.18 -3.65 3.14
N PRO A 357 17.19 -2.40 3.64
CA PRO A 357 16.60 -2.10 4.95
C PRO A 357 15.09 -2.35 5.05
N LEU A 358 14.37 -2.32 3.93
CA LEU A 358 12.92 -2.49 3.87
C LEU A 358 12.51 -3.98 3.83
N MET A 359 13.42 -4.84 3.36
CA MET A 359 13.17 -6.27 3.15
C MET A 359 14.03 -7.18 4.06
N ARG A 360 14.89 -6.61 4.91
CA ARG A 360 15.75 -7.37 5.85
C ARG A 360 14.99 -8.39 6.69
N HIS A 361 13.82 -8.01 7.19
CA HIS A 361 12.96 -8.88 8.00
C HIS A 361 12.61 -10.21 7.29
N LEU A 362 12.57 -10.21 5.95
CA LEU A 362 12.27 -11.39 5.12
C LEU A 362 13.43 -12.38 5.02
N CYS A 363 14.64 -12.01 5.40
CA CYS A 363 15.79 -12.91 5.39
C CYS A 363 16.00 -13.51 6.81
N PRO A 364 15.73 -14.80 7.03
CA PRO A 364 15.87 -15.42 8.35
C PRO A 364 17.29 -15.34 8.93
N ASP A 365 18.30 -15.34 8.05
CA ASP A 365 19.72 -15.30 8.42
C ASP A 365 20.20 -13.90 8.81
N GLU A 366 19.38 -12.87 8.56
CA GLU A 366 19.68 -11.48 8.90
C GLU A 366 19.04 -11.07 10.21
N GLN A 367 19.83 -10.39 11.05
CA GLN A 367 19.32 -9.75 12.26
C GLN A 367 18.51 -8.52 11.90
N ASP A 368 17.20 -8.58 12.14
CA ASP A 368 16.31 -7.45 11.88
C ASP A 368 16.49 -6.36 12.95
N THR A 369 17.40 -5.41 12.68
CA THR A 369 17.68 -4.27 13.55
C THR A 369 16.94 -3.01 13.11
N LEU A 370 16.67 -2.11 14.05
CA LEU A 370 16.12 -0.78 13.75
C LEU A 370 16.97 -0.03 12.72
N GLN A 371 16.30 0.67 11.80
CA GLN A 371 16.96 1.56 10.85
C GLN A 371 17.54 2.80 11.55
N GLN A 372 18.62 3.34 10.99
CA GLN A 372 19.41 4.42 11.59
C GLN A 372 18.60 5.65 12.04
N PRO A 373 17.61 6.16 11.27
CA PRO A 373 16.85 7.34 11.70
C PRO A 373 16.13 7.17 13.06
N VAL A 374 15.65 5.95 13.37
CA VAL A 374 15.02 5.66 14.66
C VAL A 374 16.05 5.68 15.79
N LEU A 375 17.26 5.16 15.54
CA LEU A 375 18.36 5.18 16.49
C LEU A 375 18.83 6.62 16.77
N ASP A 376 18.90 7.46 15.74
CA ASP A 376 19.28 8.87 15.87
C ASP A 376 18.26 9.64 16.70
N ARG A 377 16.97 9.44 16.43
CA ARG A 377 15.86 10.01 17.21
C ARG A 377 15.90 9.57 18.67
N ALA A 378 16.11 8.28 18.92
CA ALA A 378 16.24 7.73 20.27
C ALA A 378 17.46 8.27 21.02
N LYS A 379 18.61 8.39 20.35
CA LYS A 379 19.84 8.97 20.90
C LYS A 379 19.63 10.43 21.29
N ALA A 380 18.98 11.23 20.43
CA ALA A 380 18.67 12.62 20.74
C ALA A 380 17.77 12.74 21.98
N ALA A 381 16.74 11.90 22.09
CA ALA A 381 15.87 11.85 23.27
C ALA A 381 16.65 11.41 24.53
N HIS A 382 17.54 10.43 24.42
CA HIS A 382 18.38 10.00 25.54
C HIS A 382 19.30 11.13 26.04
N LEU A 383 19.96 11.85 25.13
CA LEU A 383 20.78 13.02 25.48
C LEU A 383 19.95 14.13 26.15
N ARG A 384 18.73 14.36 25.69
CA ARG A 384 17.79 15.30 26.32
C ARG A 384 17.42 14.88 27.75
N THR A 385 17.21 13.60 27.97
CA THR A 385 16.94 13.03 29.31
C THR A 385 18.14 13.22 30.24
N LEU A 386 19.36 12.89 29.79
CA LEU A 386 20.58 13.10 30.58
C LEU A 386 20.77 14.57 30.95
N TRP A 387 20.55 15.47 29.98
CA TRP A 387 20.57 16.92 30.25
C TRP A 387 19.59 17.31 31.35
N GLY A 388 18.36 16.77 31.32
CA GLY A 388 17.35 17.05 32.35
C GLY A 388 17.78 16.62 33.76
N PHE A 389 18.43 15.46 33.89
CA PHE A 389 18.96 15.00 35.17
C PHE A 389 20.18 15.81 35.64
N HIS A 390 21.06 16.25 34.73
CA HIS A 390 22.14 17.17 35.10
C HIS A 390 21.62 18.50 35.67
N GLN A 391 20.50 19.02 35.16
CA GLN A 391 19.89 20.23 35.73
C GLN A 391 19.38 20.04 37.16
N LEU A 392 19.00 18.80 37.55
CA LEU A 392 18.64 18.45 38.93
C LEU A 392 19.82 18.52 39.87
N GLU A 393 21.01 18.14 39.41
CA GLU A 393 22.24 18.20 40.19
C GLU A 393 22.76 19.63 40.31
N GLU A 394 22.73 20.41 39.22
CA GLU A 394 23.35 21.73 39.14
C GLU A 394 22.46 22.87 39.68
N ASN A 395 21.13 22.78 39.52
CA ASN A 395 20.23 23.88 39.87
C ASN A 395 18.86 23.42 40.42
N PRO A 396 18.84 22.64 41.53
CA PRO A 396 17.63 22.02 42.05
C PRO A 396 16.54 23.03 42.46
N ALA A 397 16.94 24.22 42.92
CA ALA A 397 15.99 25.24 43.38
C ALA A 397 15.13 25.84 42.24
N SER A 398 15.65 25.85 41.01
CA SER A 398 14.94 26.42 39.85
C SER A 398 13.95 25.45 39.19
N LEU A 399 14.07 24.14 39.45
CA LEU A 399 13.33 23.11 38.74
C LEU A 399 11.82 23.10 39.02
N ALA A 400 11.41 23.52 40.22
CA ALA A 400 10.02 23.47 40.64
C ALA A 400 9.07 24.26 39.71
N GLN A 401 9.58 25.27 39.00
CA GLN A 401 8.81 26.11 38.08
C GLN A 401 9.21 25.93 36.61
N ALA A 402 10.18 25.06 36.29
CA ALA A 402 10.74 24.93 34.94
C ALA A 402 9.68 24.54 33.89
N ASN A 403 8.66 23.78 34.28
CA ASN A 403 7.55 23.35 33.42
C ASN A 403 6.25 24.14 33.65
N ALA A 404 6.27 25.26 34.39
CA ALA A 404 5.05 26.03 34.70
C ALA A 404 4.36 26.62 33.45
N HIS A 405 5.07 26.70 32.33
CA HIS A 405 4.56 27.15 31.03
C HIS A 405 3.82 26.05 30.24
N ILE A 406 3.86 24.80 30.71
CA ILE A 406 3.19 23.68 30.05
C ILE A 406 1.75 23.59 30.54
N HIS A 407 0.80 23.69 29.60
CA HIS A 407 -0.62 23.51 29.85
C HIS A 407 -1.12 22.30 29.05
N VAL A 408 -1.38 21.19 29.73
CA VAL A 408 -1.99 20.01 29.10
C VAL A 408 -3.50 20.17 29.13
N PRO A 409 -4.19 20.24 27.97
CA PRO A 409 -5.64 20.29 27.94
C PRO A 409 -6.21 18.96 28.48
N ALA A 410 -6.96 19.02 29.58
CA ALA A 410 -7.61 17.85 30.17
C ALA A 410 -8.94 17.49 29.49
N TRP A 411 -9.44 18.34 28.58
CA TRP A 411 -10.64 18.12 27.80
C TRP A 411 -10.30 18.18 26.32
N PRO A 412 -10.91 17.33 25.47
CA PRO A 412 -10.78 17.49 24.03
C PRO A 412 -11.30 18.89 23.63
N PRO A 413 -10.71 19.53 22.60
CA PRO A 413 -11.26 20.76 22.06
C PRO A 413 -12.74 20.53 21.74
N GLU A 414 -13.62 21.44 22.17
CA GLU A 414 -15.04 21.40 21.84
C GLU A 414 -15.19 21.27 20.31
N SER A 415 -15.86 20.19 19.89
CA SER A 415 -16.03 19.78 18.50
C SER A 415 -16.94 20.69 17.71
#